data_AF-G5H8N9-F1
#
_entry.id   AF-G5H8N9-F1
#
_cell.length_a   1.000
_cell.length_b   1.000
_cell.length_c   1.000
_cell.angle_alpha   90.00
_cell.angle_beta   90.00
_cell.angle_gamma   90.00
#
_symmetry.space_group_name_H-M   'P 1'
#
loop_
_entity.id
_entity.type
_entity.pdbx_description
1 polymer ?
#
loop_
_entity_poly.entity_id
_entity_poly.type
_entity_poly.pdbx_seq_one_letter_code
_entity_poly.pdbx_strand_id
1 'polypeptide(L)'
;MSIEDFNVLVATEEHTPFAQAICDEMAESAKARGTGIAKRTPEYVANKMRAGKAVIAFHKDGTWAGFSYIESWGHGDYVANSGLIINPKFRKLGLAKAIKTATFFLSLKMFKGAKLFGLTTGLAVMKINNELGYRPVTFSELTDDDQFWKGCESCVNYPILQSKQRRNCLCTAMLFDPAHDEVKVPRPAGFEEE
;
A
#
# COMPACT_ATOMS: atom_id res chain seq x y z
N MET A 1 -17.61 2.14 17.39
CA MET A 1 -17.23 1.96 15.98
C MET A 1 -16.57 0.61 15.84
N SER A 2 -17.08 -0.24 14.95
CA SER A 2 -16.47 -1.51 14.55
C SER A 2 -16.01 -1.43 13.09
N ILE A 3 -15.37 -2.48 12.58
CA ILE A 3 -15.00 -2.54 11.16
C ILE A 3 -16.22 -2.53 10.23
N GLU A 4 -17.38 -2.97 10.72
CA GLU A 4 -18.64 -3.00 9.95
C GLU A 4 -19.23 -1.60 9.71
N ASP A 5 -18.69 -0.57 10.36
CA ASP A 5 -19.07 0.84 10.16
C ASP A 5 -18.36 1.48 8.97
N PHE A 6 -17.57 0.71 8.22
CA PHE A 6 -16.78 1.19 7.11
C PHE A 6 -17.08 0.45 5.81
N ASN A 7 -17.17 1.21 4.73
CA ASN A 7 -17.19 0.68 3.37
C ASN A 7 -15.77 0.73 2.83
N VAL A 8 -15.20 -0.42 2.44
CA VAL A 8 -13.89 -0.54 1.79
C VAL A 8 -14.12 -0.95 0.35
N LEU A 9 -13.69 -0.13 -0.60
CA LEU A 9 -14.02 -0.31 -2.02
C LEU A 9 -12.87 0.12 -2.93
N VAL A 10 -12.90 -0.37 -4.18
CA VAL A 10 -11.98 0.09 -5.23
C VAL A 10 -12.32 1.54 -5.56
N ALA A 11 -11.33 2.42 -5.41
CA ALA A 11 -11.50 3.82 -5.74
C ALA A 11 -11.68 4.02 -7.24
N THR A 12 -12.51 5.00 -7.58
CA THR A 12 -12.88 5.41 -8.94
C THR A 12 -12.64 6.91 -9.09
N GLU A 13 -12.94 7.47 -10.26
CA GLU A 13 -12.85 8.91 -10.51
C GLU A 13 -13.65 9.77 -9.52
N GLU A 14 -14.80 9.28 -9.05
CA GLU A 14 -15.66 9.97 -8.08
C GLU A 14 -14.95 10.26 -6.74
N HIS A 15 -13.89 9.50 -6.46
CA HIS A 15 -13.12 9.61 -5.21
C HIS A 15 -11.92 10.56 -5.31
N THR A 16 -11.61 11.07 -6.51
CA THR A 16 -10.49 12.00 -6.74
C THR A 16 -10.54 13.29 -5.91
N PRO A 17 -11.71 13.84 -5.50
CA PRO A 17 -11.76 14.99 -4.59
C PRO A 17 -11.06 14.76 -3.24
N PHE A 18 -10.87 13.50 -2.81
CA PHE A 18 -10.17 13.17 -1.56
C PHE A 18 -8.63 13.12 -1.70
N ALA A 19 -8.08 13.25 -2.92
CA ALA A 19 -6.66 13.09 -3.16
C ALA A 19 -5.78 14.06 -2.35
N GLN A 20 -6.21 15.32 -2.21
CA GLN A 20 -5.48 16.31 -1.40
C GLN A 20 -5.45 15.91 0.08
N ALA A 21 -6.60 15.56 0.66
CA ALA A 21 -6.70 15.14 2.06
C ALA A 21 -5.86 13.89 2.35
N ILE A 22 -5.79 12.95 1.40
CA ILE A 22 -4.94 11.75 1.49
C ILE A 22 -3.46 12.14 1.50
N CYS A 23 -3.03 13.02 0.59
CA CYS A 23 -1.65 13.49 0.51
C CYS A 23 -1.23 14.24 1.79
N ASP A 24 -2.11 15.09 2.32
CA ASP A 24 -1.88 15.83 3.56
C ASP A 24 -1.73 14.87 4.74
N GLU A 25 -2.61 13.88 4.85
CA GLU A 25 -2.53 12.89 5.92
C GLU A 25 -1.29 12.01 5.79
N MET A 26 -0.86 11.63 4.58
CA MET A 26 0.40 10.93 4.36
C MET A 26 1.59 11.74 4.87
N ALA A 27 1.61 13.06 4.60
CA ALA A 27 2.66 13.96 5.04
C ALA A 27 2.67 14.15 6.56
N GLU A 28 1.52 14.43 7.17
CA GLU A 28 1.40 14.62 8.62
C GLU A 28 1.71 13.33 9.39
N SER A 29 1.25 12.19 8.90
CA SER A 29 1.60 10.90 9.51
C SER A 29 3.08 10.54 9.38
N ALA A 30 3.75 10.89 8.28
CA ALA A 30 5.18 10.68 8.14
C ALA A 30 5.96 11.57 9.13
N LYS A 31 5.56 12.85 9.24
CA LYS A 31 6.12 13.81 10.20
C LYS A 31 5.96 13.33 11.64
N ALA A 32 4.76 12.92 12.04
CA ALA A 32 4.48 12.46 13.41
C ALA A 32 5.26 11.20 13.82
N ARG A 33 5.62 10.34 12.85
CA ARG A 33 6.36 9.10 13.11
C ARG A 33 7.88 9.26 13.04
N GLY A 34 8.40 10.39 12.58
CA GLY A 34 9.83 10.57 12.29
C GLY A 34 10.39 9.56 11.29
N THR A 35 9.53 8.86 10.55
CA THR A 35 9.88 7.83 9.58
C THR A 35 9.06 8.03 8.30
N GLY A 36 9.61 7.65 7.16
CA GLY A 36 9.07 8.07 5.87
C GLY A 36 7.87 7.28 5.38
N ILE A 37 6.89 8.00 4.84
CA ILE A 37 6.11 7.59 3.67
C ILE A 37 6.51 8.56 2.55
N ALA A 38 6.84 8.04 1.38
CA ALA A 38 7.19 8.88 0.25
C ALA A 38 5.99 9.78 -0.14
N LYS A 39 6.26 11.09 -0.25
CA LYS A 39 5.25 12.07 -0.63
C LYS A 39 4.78 11.80 -2.06
N ARG A 40 3.49 12.07 -2.31
CA ARG A 40 2.85 12.02 -3.61
C ARG A 40 2.08 13.31 -3.85
N THR A 41 1.91 13.69 -5.10
CA THR A 41 1.04 14.80 -5.45
C THR A 41 -0.43 14.33 -5.47
N PRO A 42 -1.39 15.23 -5.23
CA PRO A 42 -2.81 14.90 -5.36
C PRO A 42 -3.14 14.31 -6.74
N GLU A 43 -2.57 14.88 -7.81
CA GLU A 43 -2.80 14.37 -9.17
C GLU A 43 -2.27 12.94 -9.37
N TYR A 44 -1.13 12.60 -8.75
CA TYR A 44 -0.62 11.23 -8.76
C TYR A 44 -1.61 10.25 -8.10
N VAL A 45 -2.12 10.62 -6.93
CA VAL A 45 -3.10 9.82 -6.18
C VAL A 45 -4.42 9.70 -6.95
N ALA A 46 -4.91 10.81 -7.53
CA ALA A 46 -6.11 10.85 -8.34
C ALA A 46 -5.99 9.92 -9.57
N ASN A 47 -4.83 9.91 -10.24
CA ASN A 47 -4.60 9.01 -11.36
C ASN A 47 -4.63 7.53 -10.97
N LYS A 48 -4.18 7.17 -9.76
CA LYS A 48 -4.35 5.79 -9.26
C LYS A 48 -5.81 5.41 -9.06
N MET A 49 -6.65 6.34 -8.61
CA MET A 49 -8.08 6.13 -8.48
C MET A 49 -8.76 5.98 -9.85
N ARG A 50 -8.48 6.90 -10.80
CA ARG A 50 -9.01 6.82 -12.17
C ARG A 50 -8.63 5.52 -12.86
N ALA A 51 -7.43 5.01 -12.62
CA ALA A 51 -6.94 3.75 -13.17
C ALA A 51 -7.51 2.49 -12.48
N GLY A 52 -8.38 2.63 -11.47
CA GLY A 52 -8.87 1.49 -10.67
C GLY A 52 -7.78 0.79 -9.86
N LYS A 53 -6.64 1.46 -9.66
CA LYS A 53 -5.44 0.93 -8.97
C LYS A 53 -5.38 1.39 -7.52
N ALA A 54 -6.50 1.70 -6.90
CA ALA A 54 -6.53 2.16 -5.52
C ALA A 54 -7.75 1.63 -4.76
N VAL A 55 -7.59 1.53 -3.45
CA VAL A 55 -8.66 1.18 -2.50
C VAL A 55 -8.81 2.36 -1.55
N ILE A 56 -10.05 2.76 -1.33
CA ILE A 56 -10.43 3.81 -0.40
C ILE A 56 -11.48 3.28 0.57
N ALA A 57 -11.47 3.80 1.78
CA ALA A 57 -12.47 3.47 2.78
C ALA A 57 -13.22 4.71 3.25
N PHE A 58 -14.50 4.55 3.55
CA PHE A 58 -15.36 5.58 4.13
C PHE A 58 -16.08 5.03 5.35
N HIS A 59 -16.24 5.86 6.37
CA HIS A 59 -17.23 5.60 7.40
C HIS A 59 -18.64 5.79 6.82
N LYS A 60 -19.66 5.13 7.39
CA LYS A 60 -21.06 5.21 6.93
C LYS A 60 -21.64 6.63 6.90
N ASP A 61 -21.07 7.56 7.66
CA ASP A 61 -21.44 9.00 7.63
C ASP A 61 -20.83 9.78 6.45
N GLY A 62 -20.08 9.12 5.56
CA GLY A 62 -19.42 9.73 4.41
C GLY A 62 -18.00 10.26 4.70
N THR A 63 -17.50 10.17 5.93
CA THR A 63 -16.13 10.60 6.25
C THR A 63 -15.11 9.64 5.64
N TRP A 64 -14.15 10.14 4.87
CA TRP A 64 -13.03 9.31 4.38
C TRP A 64 -12.22 8.74 5.55
N ALA A 65 -11.89 7.45 5.45
CA ALA A 65 -11.35 6.69 6.57
C ALA A 65 -9.95 6.10 6.32
N GLY A 66 -9.60 5.82 5.07
CA GLY A 66 -8.27 5.34 4.72
C GLY A 66 -8.09 5.11 3.23
N PHE A 67 -6.84 4.85 2.84
CA PHE A 67 -6.46 4.71 1.44
C PHE A 67 -5.23 3.82 1.28
N SER A 68 -5.11 3.14 0.13
CA SER A 68 -3.89 2.49 -0.37
C SER A 68 -3.98 2.32 -1.88
N TYR A 69 -2.85 2.30 -2.59
CA TYR A 69 -2.81 2.18 -4.05
C TYR A 69 -1.77 1.18 -4.54
N ILE A 70 -1.88 0.81 -5.80
CA ILE A 70 -1.01 -0.13 -6.49
C ILE A 70 0.02 0.60 -7.34
N GLU A 71 1.27 0.23 -7.16
CA GLU A 71 2.34 0.46 -8.11
C GLU A 71 2.68 -0.82 -8.86
N SER A 72 3.09 -0.66 -10.11
CA SER A 72 3.43 -1.78 -11.00
C SER A 72 4.58 -1.38 -11.92
N TRP A 73 5.58 -2.25 -12.04
CA TRP A 73 6.77 -2.08 -12.88
C TRP A 73 7.06 -3.36 -13.69
N GLY A 74 8.09 -3.34 -14.55
CA GLY A 74 8.48 -4.51 -15.34
C GLY A 74 7.32 -5.11 -16.12
N HIS A 75 6.55 -4.27 -16.82
CA HIS A 75 5.32 -4.67 -17.55
C HIS A 75 4.21 -5.33 -16.72
N GLY A 76 4.26 -5.22 -15.38
CA GLY A 76 3.26 -5.76 -14.47
C GLY A 76 3.75 -6.94 -13.64
N ASP A 77 4.98 -7.43 -13.86
CA ASP A 77 5.55 -8.57 -13.14
C ASP A 77 5.85 -8.26 -11.66
N TYR A 78 6.01 -6.97 -11.34
CA TYR A 78 6.41 -6.47 -10.03
C TYR A 78 5.40 -5.45 -9.53
N VAL A 79 4.74 -5.76 -8.41
CA VAL A 79 3.64 -4.97 -7.86
C VAL A 79 3.92 -4.58 -6.41
N ALA A 80 3.71 -3.31 -6.07
CA ALA A 80 3.79 -2.86 -4.67
C ALA A 80 2.49 -2.17 -4.21
N ASN A 81 1.95 -2.67 -3.11
CA ASN A 81 0.81 -2.06 -2.41
C ASN A 81 1.31 -0.93 -1.51
N SER A 82 1.20 0.29 -2.01
CA SER A 82 1.82 1.50 -1.49
C SER A 82 0.82 2.45 -0.83
N GLY A 83 1.34 3.42 -0.09
CA GLY A 83 0.54 4.54 0.45
C GLY A 83 -0.55 4.17 1.44
N LEU A 84 -0.41 3.05 2.17
CA LEU A 84 -1.37 2.68 3.21
C LEU A 84 -1.44 3.77 4.28
N ILE A 85 -2.58 4.45 4.37
CA ILE A 85 -2.81 5.54 5.30
C ILE A 85 -4.23 5.47 5.87
N ILE A 86 -4.36 5.76 7.16
CA ILE A 86 -5.63 5.73 7.89
C ILE A 86 -5.85 7.09 8.54
N ASN A 87 -7.03 7.66 8.31
CA ASN A 87 -7.47 8.89 8.96
C ASN A 87 -7.33 8.73 10.48
N PRO A 88 -6.65 9.65 11.19
CA PRO A 88 -6.39 9.57 12.62
C PRO A 88 -7.62 9.23 13.46
N LYS A 89 -8.80 9.74 13.07
CA LYS A 89 -10.10 9.51 13.73
C LYS A 89 -10.48 8.03 13.82
N PHE A 90 -10.04 7.21 12.86
CA PHE A 90 -10.48 5.81 12.70
C PHE A 90 -9.36 4.78 12.87
N ARG A 91 -8.21 5.18 13.43
CA ARG A 91 -7.13 4.25 13.73
C ARG A 91 -7.54 3.25 14.81
N LYS A 92 -6.85 2.09 14.82
CA LYS A 92 -7.08 0.99 15.77
C LYS A 92 -8.46 0.31 15.66
N LEU A 93 -9.18 0.52 14.55
CA LEU A 93 -10.48 -0.13 14.25
C LEU A 93 -10.38 -1.26 13.21
N GLY A 94 -9.18 -1.74 12.88
CA GLY A 94 -8.96 -2.81 11.89
C GLY A 94 -8.88 -2.35 10.43
N LEU A 95 -9.17 -1.07 10.13
CA LEU A 95 -9.16 -0.52 8.77
C LEU A 95 -7.87 -0.76 7.98
N ALA A 96 -6.70 -0.65 8.62
CA ALA A 96 -5.42 -0.89 7.95
C ALA A 96 -5.33 -2.30 7.35
N LYS A 97 -5.81 -3.30 8.09
CA LYS A 97 -5.85 -4.69 7.62
C LYS A 97 -6.87 -4.84 6.49
N ALA A 98 -8.08 -4.30 6.67
CA ALA A 98 -9.15 -4.38 5.66
C ALA A 98 -8.73 -3.76 4.32
N ILE A 99 -8.21 -2.53 4.34
CA ILE A 99 -7.74 -1.83 3.14
C ILE A 99 -6.57 -2.58 2.50
N LYS A 100 -5.54 -2.96 3.27
CA LYS A 100 -4.38 -3.68 2.72
C LYS A 100 -4.76 -5.03 2.12
N THR A 101 -5.71 -5.74 2.74
CA THR A 101 -6.24 -7.01 2.22
C THR A 101 -6.97 -6.77 0.89
N ALA A 102 -7.85 -5.77 0.83
CA ALA A 102 -8.54 -5.40 -0.40
C ALA A 102 -7.55 -4.99 -1.52
N THR A 103 -6.53 -4.17 -1.21
CA THR A 103 -5.52 -3.79 -2.21
C THR A 103 -4.68 -4.98 -2.65
N PHE A 104 -4.38 -5.93 -1.76
CA PHE A 104 -3.65 -7.17 -2.10
C PHE A 104 -4.43 -8.03 -3.11
N PHE A 105 -5.71 -8.30 -2.84
CA PHE A 105 -6.54 -9.06 -3.79
C PHE A 105 -6.81 -8.31 -5.09
N LEU A 106 -6.94 -6.99 -5.03
CA LEU A 106 -7.00 -6.15 -6.23
C LEU A 106 -5.72 -6.30 -7.07
N SER A 107 -4.55 -6.30 -6.44
CA SER A 107 -3.28 -6.57 -7.13
C SER A 107 -3.25 -7.95 -7.79
N LEU A 108 -3.68 -9.01 -7.08
CA LEU A 108 -3.73 -10.37 -7.65
C LEU A 108 -4.71 -10.47 -8.82
N LYS A 109 -5.85 -9.77 -8.76
CA LYS A 109 -6.83 -9.73 -9.86
C LYS A 109 -6.28 -9.00 -11.08
N MET A 110 -5.67 -7.82 -10.88
CA MET A 110 -5.19 -6.95 -11.97
C MET A 110 -3.88 -7.43 -12.60
N PHE A 111 -3.01 -8.08 -11.83
CA PHE A 111 -1.66 -8.46 -12.22
C PHE A 111 -1.43 -9.95 -11.93
N LYS A 112 -2.06 -10.81 -12.74
CA LYS A 112 -2.00 -12.26 -12.56
C LYS A 112 -0.55 -12.75 -12.64
N GLY A 113 -0.14 -13.52 -11.64
CA GLY A 113 1.22 -14.08 -11.55
C GLY A 113 2.32 -13.11 -11.10
N ALA A 114 1.98 -11.84 -10.87
CA ALA A 114 2.96 -10.85 -10.44
C ALA A 114 3.46 -11.10 -9.01
N LYS A 115 4.73 -10.77 -8.77
CA LYS A 115 5.31 -10.71 -7.43
C LYS A 115 4.84 -9.46 -6.72
N LEU A 116 4.27 -9.62 -5.53
CA LEU A 116 3.80 -8.52 -4.71
C LEU A 116 4.80 -8.25 -3.60
N PHE A 117 5.20 -7.00 -3.41
CA PHE A 117 6.15 -6.65 -2.36
C PHE A 117 5.82 -5.34 -1.66
N GLY A 118 6.52 -5.10 -0.55
CA GLY A 118 6.38 -3.88 0.21
C GLY A 118 7.59 -3.61 1.09
N LEU A 119 7.84 -2.31 1.30
CA LEU A 119 8.79 -1.80 2.27
C LEU A 119 8.01 -1.20 3.44
N THR A 120 8.39 -1.52 4.67
CA THR A 120 7.78 -0.90 5.86
C THR A 120 8.75 -0.78 7.01
N THR A 121 8.63 0.27 7.80
CA THR A 121 9.26 0.40 9.13
C THR A 121 8.30 0.03 10.27
N GLY A 122 7.01 -0.13 9.97
CA GLY A 122 5.95 -0.27 10.97
C GLY A 122 5.60 -1.72 11.26
N LEU A 123 5.69 -2.12 12.54
CA LEU A 123 5.30 -3.47 13.01
C LEU A 123 3.87 -3.85 12.64
N ALA A 124 2.92 -2.91 12.72
CA ALA A 124 1.53 -3.18 12.34
C ALA A 124 1.40 -3.64 10.88
N VAL A 125 2.14 -2.99 9.97
CA VAL A 125 2.14 -3.36 8.54
C VAL A 125 2.88 -4.68 8.32
N MET A 126 3.97 -4.93 9.04
CA MET A 126 4.69 -6.22 8.96
C MET A 126 3.78 -7.39 9.37
N LYS A 127 3.00 -7.24 10.46
CA LYS A 127 2.03 -8.25 10.89
C LYS A 127 0.95 -8.50 9.83
N ILE A 128 0.36 -7.43 9.29
CA ILE A 128 -0.64 -7.55 8.21
C ILE A 128 -0.05 -8.27 6.99
N ASN A 129 1.16 -7.89 6.56
CA ASN A 129 1.84 -8.53 5.43
C ASN A 129 2.08 -10.03 5.71
N ASN A 130 2.56 -10.39 6.92
CA ASN A 130 2.77 -11.79 7.27
C ASN A 130 1.46 -12.60 7.28
N GLU A 131 0.39 -12.02 7.82
CA GLU A 131 -0.96 -12.61 7.79
C GLU A 131 -1.47 -12.79 6.36
N LEU A 132 -1.10 -11.93 5.41
CA LEU A 132 -1.48 -12.07 4.00
C LEU A 132 -0.68 -13.17 3.27
N GLY A 133 0.47 -13.58 3.81
CA GLY A 133 1.35 -14.58 3.20
C GLY A 133 2.74 -14.05 2.83
N TYR A 134 3.00 -12.75 2.99
CA TYR A 134 4.32 -12.19 2.68
C TYR A 134 5.39 -12.73 3.64
N ARG A 135 6.58 -12.99 3.10
CA ARG A 135 7.79 -13.36 3.85
C ARG A 135 8.83 -12.24 3.80
N PRO A 136 9.63 -12.06 4.86
CA PRO A 136 10.75 -11.13 4.82
C PRO A 136 11.80 -11.61 3.80
N VAL A 137 12.37 -10.67 3.06
CA VAL A 137 13.38 -10.93 2.03
C VAL A 137 14.48 -9.87 2.06
N THR A 138 15.56 -10.13 1.35
CA THR A 138 16.58 -9.10 1.08
C THR A 138 16.11 -8.13 0.00
N PHE A 139 16.67 -6.91 -0.07
CA PHE A 139 16.26 -5.94 -1.10
C PHE A 139 16.57 -6.43 -2.52
N SER A 140 17.60 -7.27 -2.67
CA SER A 140 17.96 -7.92 -3.94
C SER A 140 16.89 -8.88 -4.47
N GLU A 141 15.97 -9.33 -3.64
CA GLU A 141 14.84 -10.19 -4.07
C GLU A 141 13.62 -9.39 -4.53
N LEU A 142 13.59 -8.06 -4.33
CA LEU A 142 12.44 -7.24 -4.67
C LEU A 142 12.35 -6.95 -6.17
N THR A 143 13.25 -6.10 -6.65
CA THR A 143 13.35 -5.66 -8.04
C THR A 143 14.65 -4.88 -8.23
N ASP A 144 15.22 -4.97 -9.42
CA ASP A 144 16.33 -4.14 -9.90
C ASP A 144 15.85 -2.89 -10.65
N ASP A 145 14.53 -2.66 -10.78
CA ASP A 145 13.97 -1.53 -11.51
C ASP A 145 14.26 -0.19 -10.79
N ASP A 146 15.01 0.69 -11.46
CA ASP A 146 15.32 2.04 -11.01
C ASP A 146 14.06 2.88 -10.69
N GLN A 147 12.96 2.67 -11.42
CA GLN A 147 11.71 3.40 -11.22
C GLN A 147 11.08 3.09 -9.86
N PHE A 148 11.24 1.87 -9.35
CA PHE A 148 10.81 1.54 -7.99
C PHE A 148 11.57 2.38 -6.97
N TRP A 149 12.90 2.43 -7.09
CA TRP A 149 13.76 3.14 -6.14
C TRP A 149 13.57 4.66 -6.17
N LYS A 150 13.19 5.23 -7.33
CA LYS A 150 12.74 6.63 -7.42
C LYS A 150 11.54 6.91 -6.52
N GLY A 151 10.69 5.91 -6.30
CA GLY A 151 9.57 5.98 -5.38
C GLY A 151 9.98 6.30 -3.93
N CYS A 152 11.24 6.07 -3.54
CA CYS A 152 11.80 6.36 -2.23
C CYS A 152 12.49 7.73 -2.12
N GLU A 153 12.67 8.49 -3.21
CA GLU A 153 13.46 9.74 -3.22
C GLU A 153 12.95 10.80 -2.24
N SER A 154 11.64 10.88 -2.02
CA SER A 154 11.03 11.83 -1.09
C SER A 154 10.97 11.34 0.37
N CYS A 155 11.51 10.15 0.65
CA CYS A 155 11.63 9.62 2.01
C CYS A 155 12.81 10.27 2.73
N VAL A 156 12.62 10.63 4.01
CA VAL A 156 13.70 11.17 4.87
C VAL A 156 14.91 10.22 5.01
N ASN A 157 14.70 8.92 4.77
CA ASN A 157 15.74 7.89 4.83
C ASN A 157 16.41 7.60 3.47
N TYR A 158 16.06 8.31 2.40
CA TYR A 158 16.66 8.11 1.08
C TYR A 158 18.20 8.21 1.07
N PRO A 159 18.85 9.13 1.81
CA PRO A 159 20.31 9.16 1.90
C PRO A 159 20.92 7.86 2.46
N ILE A 160 20.21 7.17 3.37
CA ILE A 160 20.64 5.86 3.91
C ILE A 160 20.57 4.79 2.82
N LEU A 161 19.49 4.78 2.05
CA LEU A 161 19.34 3.85 0.93
C LEU A 161 20.47 4.02 -0.10
N GLN A 162 20.80 5.27 -0.43
CA GLN A 162 21.87 5.62 -1.38
C GLN A 162 23.25 5.25 -0.85
N SER A 163 23.58 5.56 0.40
CA SER A 163 24.88 5.21 0.98
C SER A 163 25.13 3.71 1.05
N LYS A 164 24.05 2.92 1.11
CA LYS A 164 24.10 1.46 1.10
C LYS A 164 23.88 0.84 -0.28
N GLN A 165 23.94 1.64 -1.35
CA GLN A 165 23.77 1.17 -2.73
C GLN A 165 22.50 0.33 -2.94
N ARG A 166 21.40 0.73 -2.28
CA ARG A 166 20.09 0.06 -2.33
C ARG A 166 20.06 -1.40 -1.82
N ARG A 167 21.11 -1.85 -1.12
CA ARG A 167 21.15 -3.21 -0.54
C ARG A 167 20.28 -3.37 0.70
N ASN A 168 20.00 -2.27 1.41
CA ASN A 168 19.06 -2.20 2.53
C ASN A 168 18.75 -0.74 2.91
N CYS A 169 17.71 -0.57 3.74
CA CYS A 169 17.35 0.67 4.41
C CYS A 169 16.84 0.34 5.83
N LEU A 170 16.23 1.29 6.53
CA LEU A 170 15.51 1.04 7.79
C LEU A 170 14.21 0.25 7.58
N CYS A 171 13.74 0.16 6.34
CA CYS A 171 12.56 -0.62 5.99
C CYS A 171 12.89 -2.11 5.94
N THR A 172 11.97 -2.93 6.44
CA THR A 172 11.91 -4.37 6.17
C THR A 172 11.28 -4.58 4.80
N ALA A 173 11.97 -5.33 3.94
CA ALA A 173 11.43 -5.81 2.68
C ALA A 173 10.63 -7.09 2.90
N MET A 174 9.45 -7.15 2.31
CA MET A 174 8.60 -8.34 2.34
C MET A 174 8.07 -8.62 0.94
N LEU A 175 8.03 -9.90 0.57
CA LEU A 175 7.64 -10.40 -0.74
C LEU A 175 6.55 -11.47 -0.59
N PHE A 176 5.62 -11.47 -1.52
CA PHE A 176 4.66 -12.53 -1.80
C PHE A 176 4.82 -12.89 -3.28
N ASP A 177 5.20 -14.13 -3.55
CA ASP A 177 5.33 -14.70 -4.89
C ASP A 177 4.20 -15.71 -5.09
N PRO A 178 3.20 -15.45 -5.96
CA PRO A 178 2.07 -16.36 -6.15
C PRO A 178 2.47 -17.75 -6.67
N ALA A 179 3.70 -17.93 -7.18
CA ALA A 179 4.20 -19.24 -7.59
C ALA A 179 4.77 -20.07 -6.42
N HIS A 180 5.08 -19.44 -5.28
CA HIS A 180 5.80 -20.07 -4.16
C HIS A 180 5.14 -19.87 -2.79
N ASP A 181 4.30 -18.85 -2.65
CA ASP A 181 3.67 -18.45 -1.39
C ASP A 181 2.15 -18.67 -1.46
N GLU A 182 1.57 -19.06 -0.32
CA GLU A 182 0.13 -19.27 -0.19
C GLU A 182 -0.55 -18.07 0.48
N VAL A 183 -1.73 -17.70 -0.04
CA VAL A 183 -2.57 -16.68 0.61
C VAL A 183 -3.14 -17.25 1.91
N LYS A 184 -2.89 -16.56 3.03
CA LYS A 184 -3.23 -17.04 4.38
C LYS A 184 -4.51 -16.45 4.96
N VAL A 185 -5.21 -15.60 4.21
CA VAL A 185 -6.49 -15.00 4.61
C VAL A 185 -7.59 -15.29 3.58
N PRO A 186 -8.87 -15.33 4.00
CA PRO A 186 -9.97 -15.40 3.06
C PRO A 186 -10.02 -14.16 2.17
N ARG A 187 -10.46 -14.37 0.93
CA ARG A 187 -10.74 -13.29 -0.01
C ARG A 187 -11.93 -12.45 0.49
N PRO A 188 -11.83 -11.11 0.54
CA PRO A 188 -12.94 -10.26 0.93
C PRO A 188 -14.06 -10.29 -0.12
N ALA A 189 -15.30 -10.13 0.34
CA ALA A 189 -16.47 -10.02 -0.54
C ALA A 189 -16.30 -8.86 -1.54
N GLY A 190 -16.71 -9.08 -2.80
CA GLY A 190 -16.57 -8.09 -3.87
C GLY A 190 -15.19 -8.07 -4.57
N PHE A 191 -14.28 -8.98 -4.21
CA PHE A 191 -12.97 -9.17 -4.89
C PHE A 191 -12.83 -10.57 -5.52
N GLU A 192 -13.94 -11.24 -5.81
CA GLU A 192 -14.02 -12.58 -6.41
C GLU A 192 -13.38 -12.64 -7.82
N GLU A 193 -12.94 -13.84 -8.22
CA GLU A 193 -12.49 -14.10 -9.59
C GLU A 193 -13.73 -14.19 -10.50
N GLU A 194 -13.68 -13.48 -11.63
CA GLU A 194 -14.65 -13.66 -12.73
C GLU A 194 -14.39 -14.97 -13.47
#